data_AF-A0AAU2XXE4-F1
#
_entry.id   AF-A0AAU2XXE4-F1
#
_cell.length_a   1.000
_cell.length_b   1.000
_cell.length_c   1.000
_cell.angle_alpha   90.00
_cell.angle_beta   90.00
_cell.angle_gamma   90.00
#
_symmetry.space_group_name_H-M   'P 1'
#
loop_
_entity.id
_entity.type
_entity.pdbx_description
1 polymer ?
#
loop_
_entity_poly.entity_id
_entity_poly.type
_entity_poly.pdbx_seq_one_letter_code
_entity_poly.pdbx_strand_id
1 'polypeptide(L)'
;MSYLRTFLPWIVFAAVPSGSWQWGALAALVVAVAVIGQQVRTGTGLDALIIELGSAVFFAVLAVIAFADPHSGVHGYSAALSSGTLAVIAGLSLAVGKPFTLGIAKRTTPREVWGLKPFIRTNVVITAVWTAAFALTAVLLAFEAQAGNGHSTPATLIQIAGFVVPMVFTVRYVAHVQARAGQAA
;
A
#
# COMPACT_ATOMS: atom_id res chain seq x y z
N MET A 1 7.16 -4.10 -13.57
CA MET A 1 7.35 -4.86 -12.30
C MET A 1 6.44 -4.27 -11.25
N SER A 2 5.56 -5.13 -10.72
CA SER A 2 4.18 -4.86 -10.31
C SER A 2 4.03 -4.24 -8.92
N TYR A 3 2.91 -3.54 -8.69
CA TYR A 3 2.37 -3.14 -7.37
C TYR A 3 2.57 -4.20 -6.27
N LEU A 4 2.59 -5.49 -6.66
CA LEU A 4 2.98 -6.62 -5.81
C LEU A 4 4.27 -6.39 -4.99
N ARG A 5 5.33 -5.83 -5.59
CA ARG A 5 6.59 -5.61 -4.87
C ARG A 5 6.45 -4.52 -3.81
N THR A 6 5.78 -3.43 -4.15
CA THR A 6 5.52 -2.31 -3.24
C THR A 6 4.65 -2.75 -2.06
N PHE A 7 3.67 -3.63 -2.31
CA PHE A 7 2.80 -4.17 -1.27
C PHE A 7 3.32 -5.44 -0.59
N LEU A 8 4.51 -5.94 -0.98
CA LEU A 8 5.03 -7.21 -0.48
C LEU A 8 5.17 -7.29 1.05
N PRO A 9 5.68 -6.27 1.77
CA PRO A 9 5.72 -6.29 3.22
C PRO A 9 4.34 -6.51 3.86
N TRP A 10 3.30 -5.88 3.29
CA TRP A 10 1.93 -5.98 3.77
C TRP A 10 1.31 -7.35 3.51
N ILE A 11 1.61 -7.94 2.35
CA ILE A 11 1.20 -9.31 2.01
C ILE A 11 1.86 -10.30 2.97
N VAL A 12 3.16 -10.13 3.24
CA VAL A 12 3.91 -10.98 4.19
C VAL A 12 3.29 -10.89 5.58
N PHE A 13 2.99 -9.68 6.06
CA PHE A 13 2.30 -9.50 7.35
C PHE A 13 0.95 -10.21 7.40
N ALA A 14 0.13 -10.05 6.36
CA ALA A 14 -1.21 -10.66 6.28
C ALA A 14 -1.17 -12.18 6.13
N ALA A 15 -0.09 -12.74 5.58
CA ALA A 15 0.06 -14.19 5.38
C ALA A 15 0.51 -14.93 6.65
N VAL A 16 1.13 -14.23 7.60
CA VAL A 16 1.57 -14.84 8.86
C VAL A 16 0.38 -15.01 9.79
N PRO A 17 0.21 -16.19 10.44
CA PRO A 17 -0.88 -16.40 11.38
C PRO A 17 -0.90 -15.34 12.50
N SER A 18 -2.09 -14.82 12.81
CA SER A 18 -2.30 -13.77 13.81
C SER A 18 -1.71 -14.11 15.19
N GLY A 19 -1.76 -15.38 15.61
CA GLY A 19 -1.12 -15.84 16.86
C GLY A 19 0.40 -15.61 16.95
N SER A 20 1.04 -15.26 15.83
CA SER A 20 2.48 -14.99 15.69
C SER A 20 2.77 -13.62 15.09
N TRP A 21 1.87 -12.64 15.28
CA TRP A 21 1.95 -11.32 14.66
C TRP A 21 3.27 -10.56 14.91
N GLN A 22 3.97 -10.80 16.02
CA GLN A 22 5.32 -10.23 16.25
C GLN A 22 6.33 -10.66 15.17
N TRP A 23 6.31 -11.93 14.78
CA TRP A 23 7.16 -12.47 13.74
C TRP A 23 6.68 -12.04 12.36
N GLY A 24 5.37 -11.89 12.18
CA GLY A 24 4.80 -11.28 10.98
C GLY A 24 5.27 -9.85 10.76
N ALA A 25 5.23 -9.02 11.80
CA ALA A 25 5.68 -7.63 11.75
C ALA A 25 7.19 -7.54 11.49
N LEU A 26 8.00 -8.39 12.13
CA LEU A 26 9.43 -8.47 11.89
C LEU A 26 9.76 -8.94 10.47
N ALA A 27 9.09 -9.97 9.97
CA ALA A 27 9.28 -10.46 8.61
C ALA A 27 8.91 -9.37 7.58
N ALA A 28 7.80 -8.68 7.79
CA ALA A 28 7.39 -7.55 6.96
C ALA A 28 8.41 -6.40 7.00
N LEU A 29 8.97 -6.08 8.17
CA LEU A 29 10.05 -5.09 8.30
C LEU A 29 11.29 -5.50 7.50
N VAL A 30 11.76 -6.75 7.65
CA VAL A 30 12.92 -7.26 6.91
C VAL A 30 12.68 -7.16 5.41
N VAL A 31 11.49 -7.52 4.94
CA VAL A 31 11.11 -7.41 3.53
C VAL A 31 11.07 -5.95 3.09
N ALA A 32 10.52 -5.04 3.89
CA ALA A 32 10.47 -3.61 3.58
C ALA A 32 11.90 -3.04 3.42
N VAL A 33 12.81 -3.34 4.35
CA VAL A 33 14.21 -2.90 4.29
C VAL A 33 14.94 -3.52 3.11
N ALA A 34 14.72 -4.80 2.81
CA ALA A 34 15.31 -5.46 1.65
C ALA A 34 14.84 -4.82 0.32
N VAL A 35 13.54 -4.52 0.22
CA VAL A 35 12.98 -3.81 -0.93
C VAL A 35 13.57 -2.41 -1.07
N ILE A 36 13.68 -1.64 0.01
CA ILE A 36 14.33 -0.32 0.00
C ILE A 36 15.78 -0.43 -0.47
N GLY A 37 16.55 -1.34 0.13
CA GLY A 37 17.97 -1.55 -0.19
C GLY A 37 18.18 -1.95 -1.65
N GLN A 38 17.32 -2.82 -2.20
CA GLN A 38 17.35 -3.16 -3.62
C GLN A 38 17.06 -1.94 -4.51
N GLN A 39 16.05 -1.15 -4.17
CA GLN A 39 15.64 -0.02 -4.98
C GLN A 39 16.66 1.12 -4.98
N VAL A 40 17.26 1.41 -3.82
CA VAL A 40 18.35 2.38 -3.70
C VAL A 40 19.56 1.94 -4.53
N ARG A 41 19.93 0.65 -4.48
CA ARG A 41 21.03 0.10 -5.32
C ARG A 41 20.77 0.24 -6.82
N THR A 42 19.50 0.18 -7.24
CA THR A 42 19.12 0.39 -8.65
C THR A 42 18.97 1.87 -9.05
N GLY A 43 19.33 2.81 -8.17
CA GLY A 43 19.25 4.25 -8.47
C GLY A 43 17.82 4.80 -8.47
N THR A 44 16.88 4.14 -7.80
CA THR A 44 15.51 4.65 -7.67
C THR A 44 15.52 5.91 -6.79
N GLY A 45 14.97 7.02 -7.29
CA GLY A 45 14.87 8.26 -6.53
C GLY A 45 13.98 8.14 -5.30
N LEU A 46 14.29 8.90 -4.24
CA LEU A 46 13.57 8.87 -2.95
C LEU A 46 12.06 9.13 -3.08
N ASP A 47 11.65 9.94 -4.05
CA ASP A 47 10.24 10.22 -4.35
C ASP A 47 9.43 8.95 -4.68
N ALA A 48 10.09 7.93 -5.23
CA ALA A 48 9.47 6.66 -5.56
C ALA A 48 9.54 5.63 -4.42
N LEU A 49 10.13 6.01 -3.27
CA LEU A 49 10.28 5.18 -2.07
C LEU A 49 9.38 5.60 -0.91
N ILE A 50 8.51 6.59 -1.09
CA ILE A 50 7.67 7.15 -0.01
C ILE A 50 6.86 6.04 0.67
N ILE A 51 6.27 5.14 -0.11
CA ILE A 51 5.46 4.04 0.41
C ILE A 51 6.31 2.94 1.05
N GLU A 52 7.47 2.63 0.50
CA GLU A 52 8.42 1.67 1.08
C GLU A 52 8.97 2.17 2.42
N LEU A 53 9.38 3.44 2.50
CA LEU A 53 9.85 4.08 3.73
C LEU A 53 8.75 4.10 4.79
N GLY A 54 7.53 4.52 4.42
CA GLY A 54 6.40 4.50 5.33
C GLY A 54 6.05 3.09 5.81
N SER A 55 6.16 2.08 4.93
CA SER A 55 5.98 0.67 5.30
C SER A 55 7.04 0.21 6.30
N ALA A 56 8.32 0.54 6.07
CA ALA A 56 9.40 0.17 6.98
C ALA A 56 9.22 0.82 8.36
N VAL A 57 8.87 2.10 8.41
CA VAL A 57 8.60 2.81 9.68
C VAL A 57 7.43 2.15 10.41
N PHE A 58 6.33 1.88 9.71
CA PHE A 58 5.16 1.24 10.31
C PHE A 58 5.49 -0.14 10.89
N PHE A 59 6.12 -1.02 10.11
CA PHE A 59 6.46 -2.36 10.57
C PHE A 59 7.53 -2.35 11.67
N ALA A 60 8.43 -1.36 11.69
CA ALA A 60 9.35 -1.19 12.81
C ALA A 60 8.62 -0.87 14.11
N VAL A 61 7.70 0.10 14.08
CA VAL A 61 6.88 0.45 15.26
C VAL A 61 6.00 -0.72 15.67
N LEU A 62 5.33 -1.38 14.72
CA LEU A 62 4.45 -2.52 14.99
C LEU A 62 5.23 -3.69 15.59
N ALA A 63 6.43 -4.00 15.07
CA ALA A 63 7.28 -5.05 15.62
C ALA A 63 7.71 -4.73 17.06
N VAL A 64 8.15 -3.49 17.34
CA VAL A 64 8.52 -3.08 18.70
C VAL A 64 7.34 -3.27 19.66
N ILE A 65 6.14 -2.83 19.30
CA ILE A 65 4.94 -3.02 20.12
C ILE A 65 4.65 -4.52 20.32
N ALA A 66 4.68 -5.31 19.25
CA ALA A 66 4.33 -6.73 19.29
C ALA A 66 5.31 -7.58 20.12
N PHE A 67 6.60 -7.22 20.13
CA PHE A 67 7.60 -7.89 20.98
C PHE A 67 7.57 -7.38 22.42
N ALA A 68 7.25 -6.11 22.66
CA ALA A 68 7.16 -5.54 24.01
C ALA A 68 5.90 -5.99 24.75
N ASP A 69 4.77 -6.09 24.04
CA ASP A 69 3.48 -6.54 24.56
C ASP A 69 2.72 -7.35 23.50
N PRO A 70 2.94 -8.69 23.43
CA PRO A 70 2.25 -9.56 22.50
C PRO A 70 0.72 -9.60 22.67
N HIS A 71 0.22 -9.21 23.84
CA HIS A 71 -1.21 -9.17 24.18
C HIS A 71 -1.80 -7.76 24.07
N SER A 72 -1.05 -6.81 23.51
CA SER A 72 -1.49 -5.44 23.34
C SER A 72 -2.82 -5.36 22.58
N GLY A 73 -3.69 -4.45 23.01
CA GLY A 73 -4.91 -4.11 22.27
C GLY A 73 -4.65 -3.71 20.81
N VAL A 74 -3.43 -3.26 20.49
CA VAL A 74 -2.97 -2.97 19.13
C VAL A 74 -3.10 -4.19 18.21
N HIS A 75 -2.93 -5.41 18.74
CA HIS A 75 -3.03 -6.63 17.93
C HIS A 75 -4.41 -6.76 17.27
N GLY A 76 -5.49 -6.43 17.97
CA GLY A 76 -6.85 -6.48 17.41
C GLY A 76 -7.08 -5.48 16.27
N TYR A 77 -6.37 -4.34 16.30
CA TYR A 77 -6.49 -3.26 15.31
C TYR A 77 -5.37 -3.30 14.26
N SER A 78 -4.48 -4.29 14.26
CA SER A 78 -3.29 -4.29 13.40
C SER A 78 -3.63 -4.21 11.91
N ALA A 79 -4.69 -4.89 11.48
CA ALA A 79 -5.23 -4.82 10.12
C ALA A 79 -5.78 -3.41 9.79
N ALA A 80 -6.55 -2.82 10.71
CA ALA A 80 -7.09 -1.47 10.57
C ALA A 80 -5.98 -0.40 10.51
N LEU A 81 -4.99 -0.50 11.40
CA LEU A 81 -3.81 0.37 11.45
C LEU A 81 -2.97 0.25 10.19
N SER A 82 -2.86 -0.96 9.64
CA SER A 82 -2.14 -1.19 8.38
C SER A 82 -2.81 -0.45 7.22
N SER A 83 -4.12 -0.65 7.04
CA SER A 83 -4.89 0.08 6.03
C SER A 83 -4.91 1.59 6.27
N GLY A 84 -5.02 2.03 7.53
CA GLY A 84 -5.00 3.45 7.88
C GLY A 84 -3.66 4.09 7.54
N THR A 85 -2.56 3.40 7.82
CA THR A 85 -1.22 3.88 7.47
C THR A 85 -1.03 3.98 5.96
N LEU A 86 -1.48 2.98 5.21
CA LEU A 86 -1.46 3.03 3.74
C LEU A 86 -2.31 4.19 3.19
N ALA A 87 -3.48 4.45 3.79
CA ALA A 87 -4.32 5.59 3.43
C ALA A 87 -3.62 6.93 3.70
N VAL A 88 -2.97 7.06 4.86
CA VAL A 88 -2.20 8.26 5.22
C VAL A 88 -1.05 8.48 4.25
N ILE A 89 -0.24 7.44 3.98
CA ILE A 89 0.89 7.57 3.06
C ILE A 89 0.42 7.92 1.64
N ALA A 90 -0.63 7.24 1.14
CA ALA A 90 -1.19 7.52 -0.17
C ALA A 90 -1.78 8.94 -0.25
N GLY A 91 -2.51 9.37 0.79
CA GLY A 91 -3.07 10.72 0.89
C GLY A 91 -2.00 11.81 0.98
N LEU A 92 -0.94 11.59 1.78
CA LEU A 92 0.21 12.49 1.83
C LEU A 92 0.91 12.60 0.48
N SER A 93 1.05 11.47 -0.24
CA SER A 93 1.63 11.47 -1.60
C SER A 93 0.82 12.35 -2.58
N LEU A 94 -0.51 12.37 -2.45
CA LEU A 94 -1.37 13.29 -3.20
C LEU A 94 -1.17 14.74 -2.78
N ALA A 95 -1.14 15.00 -1.47
CA ALA A 95 -1.02 16.35 -0.92
C ALA A 95 0.29 17.03 -1.34
N VAL A 96 1.39 16.28 -1.44
CA VAL A 96 2.69 16.80 -1.90
C VAL A 96 2.81 16.85 -3.43
N GLY A 97 1.76 16.50 -4.18
CA GLY A 97 1.74 16.51 -5.64
C GLY A 97 2.56 15.41 -6.31
N LYS A 98 2.99 14.40 -5.54
CA LYS A 98 3.77 13.24 -6.02
C LYS A 98 3.01 11.94 -5.72
N PRO A 99 1.90 11.65 -6.44
CA PRO A 99 1.09 10.45 -6.20
C PRO A 99 1.95 9.19 -6.20
N PHE A 100 1.83 8.31 -5.20
CA PHE A 100 2.72 7.16 -5.05
C PHE A 100 2.70 6.25 -6.30
N THR A 101 1.58 6.17 -7.01
CA THR A 101 1.50 5.37 -8.24
C THR A 101 2.37 5.91 -9.37
N LEU A 102 2.73 7.19 -9.34
CA LEU A 102 3.61 7.80 -10.35
C LEU A 102 4.98 7.12 -10.37
N GLY A 103 5.56 6.82 -9.21
CA GLY A 103 6.84 6.12 -9.10
C GLY A 103 6.77 4.68 -9.62
N ILE A 104 5.60 4.04 -9.53
CA ILE A 104 5.35 2.70 -10.05
C ILE A 104 5.19 2.76 -11.57
N ALA A 105 4.34 3.66 -12.07
CA ALA A 105 4.04 3.83 -13.50
C ALA A 105 5.28 4.17 -14.32
N LYS A 106 6.16 5.05 -13.80
CA LYS A 106 7.41 5.43 -14.47
C LYS A 106 8.32 4.24 -14.80
N ARG A 107 8.24 3.13 -14.05
CA ARG A 107 9.10 1.94 -14.30
C ARG A 107 8.67 1.13 -15.53
N THR A 108 7.44 1.29 -15.98
CA THR A 108 6.86 0.51 -17.09
C THR A 108 6.44 1.40 -18.26
N THR A 109 6.74 2.69 -18.20
CA THR A 109 6.29 3.67 -19.18
C THR A 109 7.48 4.47 -19.71
N PRO A 110 7.56 4.74 -21.04
CA PRO A 110 8.65 5.50 -21.64
C PRO A 110 8.85 6.89 -20.99
N ARG A 111 10.10 7.39 -20.96
CA ARG A 111 10.46 8.61 -20.22
C ARG A 111 9.85 9.88 -20.84
N GLU A 112 9.57 9.83 -22.14
CA GLU A 112 9.03 10.92 -22.96
C GLU A 112 7.64 11.36 -22.46
N VAL A 113 6.88 10.43 -21.87
CA VAL A 113 5.53 10.74 -21.38
C VAL A 113 5.47 11.11 -19.90
N TRP A 114 6.58 10.99 -19.15
CA TRP A 114 6.58 11.20 -17.70
C TRP A 114 6.17 12.61 -17.27
N GLY A 115 6.46 13.61 -18.11
CA GLY A 115 6.13 15.02 -17.86
C GLY A 115 4.76 15.44 -18.39
N LEU A 116 4.06 14.57 -19.12
CA LEU A 116 2.78 14.93 -19.73
C LEU A 116 1.69 15.06 -18.67
N LYS A 117 0.92 16.17 -18.74
CA LYS A 117 -0.22 16.42 -17.82
C LYS A 117 -1.20 15.25 -17.75
N PRO A 118 -1.58 14.57 -18.87
CA PRO A 118 -2.42 13.38 -18.81
C PRO A 118 -1.82 12.25 -17.95
N PHE A 119 -0.52 11.98 -18.08
CA PHE A 119 0.16 10.90 -17.33
C PHE A 119 0.14 11.17 -15.82
N ILE A 120 0.42 12.41 -15.41
CA ILE A 120 0.35 12.82 -14.00
C ILE A 120 -1.09 12.72 -13.50
N ARG A 121 -2.07 13.24 -14.25
CA ARG A 121 -3.49 13.22 -13.88
C ARG A 121 -4.02 11.79 -13.71
N THR A 122 -3.64 10.86 -14.58
CA THR A 122 -4.00 9.43 -14.45
C THR A 122 -3.49 8.85 -13.13
N ASN A 123 -2.26 9.16 -12.74
CA ASN A 123 -1.68 8.70 -11.48
C ASN A 123 -2.33 9.36 -10.25
N VAL A 124 -2.72 10.62 -10.34
CA VAL A 124 -3.51 11.30 -9.29
C VAL A 124 -4.85 10.58 -9.08
N VAL A 125 -5.59 10.29 -10.15
CA VAL A 125 -6.88 9.59 -10.06
C VAL A 125 -6.72 8.20 -9.45
N ILE A 126 -5.76 7.43 -9.95
CA ILE A 126 -5.50 6.08 -9.42
C ILE A 126 -5.12 6.14 -7.94
N THR A 127 -4.20 7.04 -7.57
CA THR A 127 -3.78 7.20 -6.17
C THR A 127 -4.93 7.63 -5.26
N ALA A 128 -5.84 8.50 -5.74
CA ALA A 128 -7.03 8.89 -4.99
C ALA A 128 -7.96 7.70 -4.70
N VAL A 129 -8.15 6.82 -5.70
CA VAL A 129 -8.95 5.59 -5.51
C VAL A 129 -8.30 4.66 -4.50
N TRP A 130 -6.97 4.46 -4.58
CA TRP A 130 -6.24 3.70 -3.56
C TRP A 130 -6.37 4.30 -2.16
N THR A 131 -6.23 5.63 -2.05
CA THR A 131 -6.36 6.36 -0.77
C THR A 131 -7.75 6.15 -0.16
N ALA A 132 -8.80 6.32 -0.96
CA ALA A 132 -10.18 6.14 -0.53
C ALA A 132 -10.48 4.68 -0.14
N ALA A 133 -10.00 3.72 -0.94
CA ALA A 133 -10.15 2.30 -0.63
C ALA A 133 -9.48 1.94 0.71
N PHE A 134 -8.23 2.36 0.91
CA PHE A 134 -7.53 2.11 2.16
C PHE A 134 -8.18 2.80 3.36
N ALA A 135 -8.66 4.03 3.21
CA ALA A 135 -9.36 4.74 4.27
C ALA A 135 -10.65 4.02 4.68
N LEU A 136 -11.45 3.61 3.69
CA LEU A 136 -12.68 2.85 3.94
C LEU A 136 -12.38 1.50 4.60
N THR A 137 -11.39 0.75 4.09
CA THR A 137 -10.94 -0.51 4.67
C THR A 137 -10.49 -0.33 6.12
N ALA A 138 -9.72 0.72 6.42
CA ALA A 138 -9.28 1.02 7.79
C ALA A 138 -10.45 1.22 8.74
N VAL A 139 -11.47 1.98 8.31
CA VAL A 139 -12.68 2.24 9.10
C VAL A 139 -13.46 0.94 9.34
N LEU A 140 -13.72 0.16 8.29
CA LEU A 140 -14.45 -1.11 8.40
C LEU A 140 -13.72 -2.11 9.29
N LEU A 141 -12.40 -2.23 9.16
CA LEU A 141 -11.59 -3.10 10.02
C LEU A 141 -11.54 -2.61 11.46
N ALA A 142 -11.56 -1.30 11.70
CA ALA A 142 -11.62 -0.75 13.05
C ALA A 142 -12.96 -1.09 13.73
N PHE A 143 -14.07 -1.09 12.98
CA PHE A 143 -15.37 -1.55 13.48
C PHE A 143 -15.36 -3.05 13.81
N GLU A 144 -14.79 -3.90 12.93
CA GLU A 144 -14.63 -5.33 13.21
C GLU A 144 -13.75 -5.58 14.45
N ALA A 145 -12.64 -4.84 14.57
CA ALA A 145 -11.74 -4.93 15.72
C ALA A 145 -12.44 -4.51 17.03
N GLN A 146 -13.23 -3.44 17.00
CA GLN A 146 -14.01 -2.97 18.15
C GLN A 146 -15.06 -4.00 18.60
N ALA A 147 -15.60 -4.78 17.66
CA ALA A 147 -16.52 -5.88 17.95
C ALA A 147 -15.81 -7.18 18.40
N GLY A 148 -14.48 -7.18 18.54
CA GLY A 148 -13.68 -8.36 18.89
C GLY A 148 -13.37 -9.30 17.73
N ASN A 149 -13.72 -8.91 16.50
CA ASN A 149 -13.62 -9.73 15.28
C ASN A 149 -12.48 -9.30 14.35
N GLY A 150 -11.45 -8.61 14.86
CA GLY A 150 -10.36 -8.03 14.06
C GLY A 150 -9.58 -9.02 13.18
N HIS A 151 -9.58 -10.30 13.55
CA HIS A 151 -8.92 -11.40 12.81
C HIS A 151 -9.90 -12.43 12.25
N SER A 152 -11.16 -12.03 12.10
CA SER A 152 -12.23 -12.89 11.59
C SER A 152 -12.17 -13.08 10.07
N THR A 153 -12.95 -14.02 9.56
CA THR A 153 -13.13 -14.21 8.10
C THR A 153 -13.68 -12.93 7.43
N PRO A 154 -14.72 -12.24 7.97
CA PRO A 154 -15.15 -10.94 7.45
C PRO A 154 -14.03 -9.89 7.39
N ALA A 155 -13.24 -9.74 8.45
CA ALA A 155 -12.11 -8.80 8.46
C ALA A 155 -11.09 -9.13 7.36
N THR A 156 -10.78 -10.41 7.18
CA THR A 156 -9.89 -10.87 6.10
C THR A 156 -10.47 -10.54 4.71
N LEU A 157 -11.76 -10.75 4.49
CA LEU A 157 -12.43 -10.41 3.22
C LEU A 157 -12.43 -8.90 2.95
N ILE A 158 -12.68 -8.09 3.98
CA ILE A 158 -12.61 -6.62 3.91
C ILE A 158 -11.19 -6.17 3.52
N GLN A 159 -10.17 -6.76 4.16
CA GLN A 159 -8.77 -6.48 3.86
C GLN A 159 -8.44 -6.82 2.39
N ILE A 160 -8.82 -8.01 1.92
CA ILE A 160 -8.59 -8.45 0.53
C ILE A 160 -9.31 -7.52 -0.46
N ALA A 161 -10.58 -7.19 -0.20
CA ALA A 161 -11.34 -6.27 -1.04
C ALA A 161 -10.67 -4.89 -1.14
N GLY A 162 -10.11 -4.40 -0.03
CA GLY A 162 -9.36 -3.15 0.05
C GLY A 162 -8.15 -3.06 -0.88
N PHE A 163 -7.55 -4.19 -1.27
CA PHE A 163 -6.47 -4.25 -2.27
C PHE A 163 -6.97 -4.62 -3.67
N VAL A 164 -7.90 -5.57 -3.77
CA VAL A 164 -8.38 -6.08 -5.07
C VAL A 164 -9.16 -5.03 -5.83
N VAL A 165 -10.08 -4.31 -5.17
CA VAL A 165 -10.92 -3.29 -5.81
C VAL A 165 -10.09 -2.17 -6.47
N PRO A 166 -9.18 -1.47 -5.76
CA PRO A 166 -8.37 -0.43 -6.39
C PRO A 166 -7.37 -0.98 -7.41
N MET A 167 -6.89 -2.22 -7.24
CA MET A 167 -6.04 -2.89 -8.25
C MET A 167 -6.80 -3.12 -9.56
N VAL A 168 -8.00 -3.70 -9.50
CA VAL A 168 -8.86 -3.93 -10.67
C VAL A 168 -9.22 -2.60 -11.34
N PHE A 169 -9.55 -1.58 -10.55
CA PHE A 169 -9.77 -0.22 -11.06
C PHE A 169 -8.54 0.30 -11.82
N THR A 170 -7.34 0.17 -11.21
CA THR A 170 -6.07 0.61 -11.81
C THR A 170 -5.86 -0.02 -13.18
N VAL A 171 -5.98 -1.35 -13.28
CA VAL A 171 -5.78 -2.08 -14.54
C VAL A 171 -6.79 -1.64 -15.61
N ARG A 172 -8.07 -1.56 -15.26
CA ARG A 172 -9.13 -1.15 -16.20
C ARG A 172 -8.97 0.31 -16.64
N TYR A 173 -8.63 1.20 -15.71
CA TYR A 173 -8.49 2.62 -15.99
C TYR A 173 -7.28 2.91 -16.88
N VAL A 174 -6.14 2.25 -16.63
CA VAL A 174 -4.96 2.35 -17.51
C VAL A 174 -5.28 1.86 -18.92
N ALA A 175 -5.95 0.72 -19.06
CA ALA A 175 -6.35 0.20 -20.37
C ALA A 175 -7.27 1.17 -21.13
N HIS A 176 -8.24 1.77 -20.43
CA HIS A 176 -9.14 2.78 -20.99
C HIS A 176 -8.40 4.03 -21.47
N VAL A 177 -7.45 4.53 -20.68
CA VAL A 177 -6.64 5.71 -21.04
C VAL A 177 -5.75 5.40 -22.27
N GLN A 178 -5.16 4.22 -22.34
CA GLN A 178 -4.35 3.79 -23.48
C GLN A 178 -5.18 3.65 -24.76
N ALA A 179 -6.37 3.05 -24.69
CA ALA A 179 -7.27 2.91 -25.83
C ALA A 179 -7.67 4.27 -26.40
N ARG A 180 -7.98 5.26 -25.54
CA ARG A 180 -8.30 6.63 -25.97
C ARG A 180 -7.11 7.35 -26.60
N ALA A 181 -5.90 7.13 -26.08
CA ALA A 181 -4.69 7.75 -26.65
C ALA A 181 -4.36 7.18 -28.04
N GLY A 182 -4.55 5.88 -28.26
CA GLY A 182 -4.35 5.24 -29.57
C GLY A 182 -5.40 5.59 -30.62
N GLN A 183 -6.59 6.03 -30.21
CA GLN A 183 -7.64 6.52 -31.12
C GLN A 183 -7.44 7.99 -31.54
N ALA A 184 -6.60 8.73 -30.82
CA ALA A 184 -6.32 10.14 -31.05
C ALA A 184 -4.99 10.40 -31.79
N ALA A 185 -4.25 9.34 -32.12
CA ALA A 185 -3.00 9.35 -32.88
C ALA A 185 -3.27 8.88 -34.32
#